data_AF-A0A8H4B5V4-F1
#
_entry.id   AF-A0A8H4B5V4-F1
#
_cell.length_a   1.000
_cell.length_b   1.000
_cell.length_c   1.000
_cell.angle_alpha   90.00
_cell.angle_beta   90.00
_cell.angle_gamma   90.00
#
_symmetry.space_group_name_H-M   'P 1'
#
loop_
_entity.id
_entity.type
_entity.pdbx_description
1 polymer ?
#
loop_
_entity_poly.entity_id
_entity_poly.type
_entity_poly.pdbx_seq_one_letter_code
_entity_poly.pdbx_strand_id
1 'polypeptide(L)'
;MIAIELAKNEIPVILNPSRPTPRVWTAQHVLTGPPITDKTGIDILYENNVMLGIGVSLFTFGSSPYLLGFSTERNLIWDAGWNLEEILGLNMSNGLLKGNSTNFVAYNGNPFDISTKVKIVAGGGRGDILIDPEQD
;
A
#
# COMPACT_ATOMS: atom_id res chain seq x y z
N MET A 1 -2.24 20.78 -10.69
CA MET A 1 -0.96 21.47 -10.94
C MET A 1 0.17 21.06 -9.99
N ILE A 2 -0.08 20.43 -8.83
CA ILE A 2 1.02 19.99 -7.95
C ILE A 2 1.77 18.73 -8.44
N ALA A 3 1.08 17.78 -9.08
CA ALA A 3 1.69 16.51 -9.52
C ALA A 3 2.87 16.70 -10.50
N ILE A 4 2.76 17.66 -11.43
CA ILE A 4 3.81 17.96 -12.40
C ILE A 4 5.06 18.50 -11.71
N GLU A 5 4.89 19.35 -10.69
CA GLU A 5 6.02 19.90 -9.93
C GLU A 5 6.69 18.84 -9.06
N LEU A 6 5.91 17.94 -8.47
CA LEU A 6 6.43 16.80 -7.70
C LEU A 6 7.28 15.88 -8.59
N ALA A 7 6.79 15.55 -9.79
CA ALA A 7 7.54 14.76 -10.76
C ALA A 7 8.84 15.46 -11.20
N LYS A 8 8.77 16.77 -11.49
CA LYS A 8 9.95 17.56 -11.89
C LYS A 8 11.04 17.64 -10.84
N ASN A 9 10.67 17.62 -9.56
CA ASN A 9 11.62 17.67 -8.44
C ASN A 9 11.94 16.27 -7.88
N GLU A 10 11.50 15.20 -8.55
CA GLU A 10 11.71 13.82 -8.13
C GLU A 10 11.28 13.56 -6.68
N ILE A 11 10.17 14.19 -6.26
CA ILE A 11 9.65 14.07 -4.90
C ILE A 11 8.71 12.85 -4.84
N PRO A 12 9.08 11.77 -4.13
CA PRO A 12 8.18 10.63 -3.95
C PRO A 12 7.02 10.98 -3.03
N VAL A 13 5.86 10.37 -3.27
CA VAL A 13 4.64 10.60 -2.49
C VAL A 13 4.12 9.28 -1.94
N ILE A 14 3.84 9.23 -0.64
CA ILE A 14 3.09 8.13 -0.04
C ILE A 14 1.65 8.62 0.19
N LEU A 15 0.70 8.05 -0.55
CA LEU A 15 -0.72 8.35 -0.37
C LEU A 15 -1.31 7.45 0.73
N ASN A 16 -1.77 8.07 1.80
CA ASN A 16 -2.38 7.39 2.94
C ASN A 16 -3.64 8.13 3.41
N PRO A 17 -4.84 7.52 3.39
CA PRO A 17 -5.14 6.19 2.86
C PRO A 17 -5.11 6.15 1.32
N SER A 18 -5.01 4.95 0.75
CA SER A 18 -5.02 4.70 -0.71
C SER A 18 -6.31 5.19 -1.38
N ARG A 19 -7.44 5.09 -0.65
CA ARG A 19 -8.78 5.47 -1.10
C ARG A 19 -9.35 6.51 -0.14
N PRO A 20 -8.91 7.77 -0.29
CA PRO A 20 -9.24 8.78 0.68
C PRO A 20 -10.68 9.24 0.51
N THR A 21 -11.38 9.35 1.64
CA THR A 21 -12.74 9.88 1.75
C THR A 21 -12.71 11.12 2.65
N PRO A 22 -13.52 12.16 2.36
CA PRO A 22 -13.45 13.41 3.11
C PRO A 22 -14.03 13.22 4.52
N ARG A 23 -13.16 12.92 5.50
CA ARG A 23 -13.54 12.77 6.92
C ARG A 23 -13.48 14.06 7.72
N VAL A 24 -12.67 15.01 7.25
CA VAL A 24 -12.44 16.32 7.88
C VAL A 24 -12.60 17.42 6.85
N TRP A 25 -12.95 18.62 7.29
CA TRP A 25 -13.20 19.76 6.42
C TRP A 25 -12.02 20.12 5.49
N THR A 26 -10.78 19.93 5.96
CA THR A 26 -9.58 20.18 5.16
C THR A 26 -9.43 19.21 3.98
N ALA A 27 -10.09 18.05 4.02
CA ALA A 27 -10.09 17.05 2.96
C ALA A 27 -11.22 17.25 1.93
N GLN A 28 -11.87 18.42 1.90
CA GLN A 28 -13.02 18.70 1.00
C GLN A 28 -12.70 18.54 -0.50
N HIS A 29 -11.43 18.69 -0.90
CA HIS A 29 -10.99 18.57 -2.30
C HIS A 29 -10.38 17.20 -2.62
N VAL A 30 -10.66 16.20 -1.80
CA VAL A 30 -10.12 14.85 -2.01
C VAL A 30 -10.72 14.19 -3.25
N LEU A 31 -9.87 13.54 -4.02
CA LEU A 31 -10.26 12.81 -5.23
C LEU A 31 -10.63 11.37 -4.87
N THR A 32 -11.90 11.19 -4.49
CA THR A 32 -12.46 9.91 -4.03
C THR A 32 -12.49 8.83 -5.15
N GLY A 33 -12.51 9.27 -6.41
CA GLY A 33 -12.66 8.42 -7.59
C GLY A 33 -14.10 8.32 -8.10
N PRO A 34 -14.32 7.60 -9.20
CA PRO A 34 -15.64 7.45 -9.80
C PRO A 34 -16.64 6.79 -8.83
N PRO A 35 -17.92 7.22 -8.84
CA PRO A 35 -18.54 8.19 -9.76
C PRO A 35 -18.44 9.67 -9.31
N ILE A 36 -17.82 9.96 -8.16
CA ILE A 36 -17.84 11.32 -7.58
C ILE A 36 -16.81 12.24 -8.26
N THR A 37 -15.63 11.71 -8.56
CA THR A 37 -14.59 12.40 -9.34
C THR A 37 -14.18 11.50 -10.50
N ASP A 38 -13.87 12.08 -11.67
CA ASP A 38 -13.50 11.30 -12.85
C ASP A 38 -12.24 10.44 -12.64
N LYS A 39 -11.33 10.92 -11.78
CA LYS A 39 -10.06 10.28 -11.45
C LYS A 39 -9.83 10.25 -9.94
N THR A 40 -9.01 9.30 -9.49
CA THR A 40 -8.47 9.26 -8.13
C THR A 40 -7.17 10.06 -8.04
N GLY A 41 -6.73 10.36 -6.81
CA GLY A 41 -5.39 10.94 -6.60
C GLY A 41 -4.25 10.06 -7.11
N ILE A 42 -4.43 8.73 -7.03
CA ILE A 42 -3.49 7.73 -7.55
C ILE A 42 -3.35 7.89 -9.07
N ASP A 43 -4.48 7.95 -9.80
CA ASP A 43 -4.47 8.08 -11.26
C ASP A 43 -3.72 9.34 -11.71
N ILE A 44 -3.97 10.48 -11.05
CA ILE A 44 -3.31 11.74 -11.40
C ILE A 44 -1.80 11.66 -11.14
N LEU A 45 -1.36 11.09 -10.01
CA LEU A 45 0.06 10.98 -9.69
C LEU A 45 0.77 10.01 -10.63
N TYR A 46 0.15 8.86 -10.92
CA TYR A 46 0.67 7.86 -11.83
C TYR A 46 0.78 8.37 -13.27
N GLU A 47 -0.25 9.05 -13.79
CA GLU A 47 -0.24 9.65 -15.14
C GLU A 47 0.84 10.74 -15.30
N ASN A 48 1.25 11.38 -14.21
CA ASN A 48 2.30 12.40 -14.20
C ASN A 48 3.70 11.83 -13.90
N ASN A 49 3.87 10.50 -13.91
CA ASN A 49 5.13 9.80 -13.59
C ASN A 49 5.71 10.17 -12.22
N VAL A 50 4.85 10.45 -11.23
CA VAL A 50 5.30 10.64 -9.85
C VAL A 50 5.57 9.27 -9.23
N MET A 51 6.71 9.11 -8.55
CA MET A 51 6.98 7.92 -7.75
C MET A 51 5.97 7.86 -6.60
N LEU A 52 5.05 6.90 -6.70
CA LEU A 52 3.92 6.76 -5.79
C LEU A 52 4.09 5.52 -4.93
N GLY A 53 3.91 5.72 -3.62
CA GLY A 53 3.68 4.68 -2.64
C GLY A 53 2.27 4.73 -2.09
N ILE A 54 1.75 3.57 -1.71
CA ILE A 54 0.41 3.43 -1.15
C ILE A 54 0.55 3.00 0.31
N GLY A 55 -0.17 3.69 1.20
CA GLY A 55 -0.22 3.39 2.62
C GLY A 55 -1.63 3.06 3.08
N VAL A 56 -1.70 2.16 4.05
CA VAL A 56 -2.95 1.78 4.72
C VAL A 56 -3.13 2.60 5.99
N SER A 57 -4.28 3.27 6.10
CA SER A 57 -4.67 3.95 7.33
C SER A 57 -5.45 3.00 8.23
N LEU A 58 -4.83 2.55 9.32
CA LEU A 58 -5.55 1.91 10.41
C LEU A 58 -6.06 2.99 11.38
N PHE A 59 -7.38 3.14 11.49
CA PHE A 59 -7.96 4.04 12.48
C PHE A 59 -8.30 3.28 13.76
N THR A 60 -7.62 3.58 14.86
CA THR A 60 -7.82 2.89 16.15
C THR A 60 -8.46 3.82 17.17
N PHE A 61 -9.57 3.39 17.76
CA PHE A 61 -10.10 4.05 18.95
C PHE A 61 -9.30 3.64 20.19
N GLY A 62 -8.62 4.60 20.82
CA GLY A 62 -7.83 4.40 22.03
C GLY A 62 -6.33 4.21 21.77
N SER A 63 -5.57 4.04 22.84
CA SER A 63 -4.10 3.90 22.83
C SER A 63 -3.60 2.51 22.42
N SER A 64 -4.50 1.57 22.12
CA SER A 64 -4.16 0.21 21.71
C SER A 64 -4.55 -0.02 20.25
N PRO A 65 -3.60 -0.29 19.35
CA PRO A 65 -3.88 -0.51 17.94
C PRO A 65 -4.69 -1.80 17.65
N TYR A 66 -4.91 -2.64 18.66
CA TYR A 66 -5.62 -3.92 18.54
C TYR A 66 -7.05 -3.90 19.08
N LEU A 67 -7.47 -2.85 19.80
CA LEU A 67 -8.67 -2.96 20.64
C LEU A 67 -9.96 -2.59 19.91
N LEU A 68 -9.93 -1.58 19.04
CA LEU A 68 -11.09 -1.13 18.22
C LEU A 68 -10.59 -0.40 16.96
N GLY A 69 -9.89 -1.13 16.10
CA GLY A 69 -9.39 -0.64 14.81
C GLY A 69 -10.45 -0.75 13.72
N PHE A 70 -10.97 0.37 13.23
CA PHE A 70 -11.69 0.40 11.95
C PHE A 70 -10.68 0.64 10.83
N SER A 71 -10.21 -0.43 10.21
CA SER A 71 -9.45 -0.30 8.97
C SER A 71 -10.40 0.10 7.85
N THR A 72 -10.07 1.16 7.11
CA THR A 72 -10.80 1.51 5.88
C THR A 72 -10.50 0.55 4.74
N GLU A 73 -9.53 -0.34 4.91
CA GLU A 73 -8.94 -1.13 3.84
C GLU A 73 -8.79 -2.58 4.32
N ARG A 74 -9.21 -3.53 3.48
CA ARG A 74 -9.37 -4.95 3.83
C ARG A 74 -8.07 -5.74 3.75
N ASN A 75 -6.93 -5.10 4.08
CA ASN A 75 -5.61 -5.73 4.02
C ASN A 75 -5.38 -6.45 2.67
N LEU A 76 -5.84 -5.82 1.58
CA LEU A 76 -5.80 -6.40 0.25
C LEU A 76 -4.39 -6.24 -0.30
N ILE A 77 -3.96 -7.13 -1.19
CA ILE A 77 -2.68 -7.00 -1.90
C ILE A 77 -2.66 -5.72 -2.74
N TRP A 78 -3.84 -5.20 -3.09
CA TRP A 78 -4.00 -3.89 -3.69
C TRP A 78 -3.41 -2.75 -2.83
N ASP A 79 -3.44 -2.89 -1.51
CA ASP A 79 -2.97 -1.89 -0.55
C ASP A 79 -1.53 -2.19 -0.07
N ALA A 80 -0.94 -3.30 -0.53
CA ALA A 80 0.45 -3.64 -0.25
C ALA A 80 1.35 -2.62 -0.96
N GLY A 81 2.04 -1.80 -0.17
CA GLY A 81 2.70 -0.59 -0.64
C GLY A 81 3.58 -0.79 -1.87
N TRP A 82 3.14 -0.21 -2.99
CA TRP A 82 3.91 -0.14 -4.22
C TRP A 82 5.10 0.82 -4.02
N ASN A 83 6.29 0.47 -4.50
CA ASN A 83 7.50 1.31 -4.51
C ASN A 83 7.96 1.80 -3.12
N LEU A 84 7.41 1.28 -2.01
CA LEU A 84 7.82 1.71 -0.67
C LEU A 84 9.29 1.39 -0.38
N GLU A 85 9.82 0.31 -0.95
CA GLU A 85 11.23 -0.04 -0.80
C GLU A 85 12.13 1.05 -1.39
N GLU A 86 11.80 1.54 -2.59
CA GLU A 86 12.54 2.62 -3.26
C GLU A 86 12.37 3.95 -2.53
N ILE A 87 11.13 4.31 -2.14
CA ILE A 87 10.82 5.56 -1.44
C ILE A 87 11.53 5.63 -0.08
N LEU A 88 11.60 4.51 0.64
CA LEU A 88 12.24 4.43 1.96
C LEU A 88 13.75 4.18 1.88
N GLY A 89 14.33 4.07 0.68
CA GLY A 89 15.74 3.78 0.49
C GLY A 89 16.16 2.42 1.06
N LEU A 90 15.22 1.47 1.14
CA LEU A 90 15.51 0.09 1.52
C LEU A 90 16.21 -0.54 0.32
N ASN A 91 17.54 -0.52 0.34
CA ASN A 91 18.42 -1.08 -0.68
C ASN A 91 18.37 -2.62 -0.67
N MET A 92 17.17 -3.17 -0.88
CA MET A 92 16.91 -4.55 -1.18
C MET A 92 16.72 -4.61 -2.68
N SER A 93 17.83 -4.78 -3.40
CA SER A 93 17.88 -5.37 -4.74
C SER A 93 16.51 -5.80 -5.30
N ASN A 94 15.95 -4.94 -6.15
CA ASN A 94 14.55 -4.98 -6.58
C ASN A 94 14.10 -6.40 -6.98
N GLY A 95 13.26 -7.01 -6.15
CA GLY A 95 12.59 -8.26 -6.42
C GLY A 95 13.34 -9.54 -6.04
N LEU A 96 12.78 -10.67 -6.46
CA LEU A 96 13.28 -12.02 -6.13
C LEU A 96 14.48 -12.39 -6.99
N LEU A 97 15.62 -11.78 -6.69
CA LEU A 97 16.89 -12.04 -7.36
C LEU A 97 17.73 -13.05 -6.57
N LYS A 98 18.33 -13.99 -7.29
CA LYS A 98 19.22 -15.00 -6.72
C LYS A 98 20.41 -14.34 -6.02
N GLY A 99 20.57 -14.59 -4.71
CA GLY A 99 21.68 -14.08 -3.90
C GLY A 99 21.31 -12.95 -2.93
N ASN A 100 20.06 -12.46 -2.97
CA ASN A 100 19.58 -11.43 -2.05
C ASN A 100 18.66 -12.00 -0.96
N SER A 101 18.42 -11.18 0.07
CA SER A 101 17.46 -11.48 1.14
C SER A 101 16.09 -11.83 0.54
N THR A 102 15.67 -13.08 0.74
CA THR A 102 14.45 -13.61 0.13
C THR A 102 13.23 -13.23 0.98
N ASN A 103 12.66 -12.06 0.73
CA ASN A 103 11.34 -11.68 1.23
C ASN A 103 10.29 -12.00 0.16
N PHE A 104 9.45 -13.00 0.37
CA PHE A 104 8.37 -13.33 -0.55
C PHE A 104 7.13 -13.82 0.18
N VAL A 105 5.99 -13.62 -0.48
CA VAL A 105 4.70 -14.14 -0.06
C VAL A 105 4.16 -15.00 -1.21
N ALA A 106 3.76 -16.22 -0.91
CA ALA A 106 3.14 -17.12 -1.88
C ALA A 106 1.64 -17.24 -1.61
N TYR A 107 0.87 -17.26 -2.69
CA TYR A 107 -0.59 -17.33 -2.69
C TYR A 107 -1.06 -18.62 -3.37
N ASN A 108 -2.25 -19.12 -3.01
CA ASN A 108 -2.85 -20.29 -3.67
C ASN A 108 -3.52 -19.96 -5.03
N GLY A 109 -3.41 -18.72 -5.51
CA GLY A 109 -4.10 -18.22 -6.69
C GLY A 109 -3.66 -16.82 -7.05
N ASN A 110 -4.46 -16.12 -7.85
CA ASN A 110 -4.20 -14.72 -8.20
C ASN A 110 -4.38 -13.84 -6.95
N PRO A 111 -3.36 -13.06 -6.54
CA PRO A 111 -3.47 -12.17 -5.39
C PRO A 111 -4.60 -11.13 -5.50
N PHE A 112 -5.08 -10.83 -6.71
CA PHE A 112 -6.19 -9.88 -6.89
C PHE A 112 -7.58 -10.50 -6.74
N ASP A 113 -7.67 -11.83 -6.63
CA ASP A 113 -8.94 -12.51 -6.38
C ASP A 113 -9.24 -12.57 -4.88
N ILE A 114 -10.46 -12.17 -4.50
CA ILE A 114 -10.89 -12.12 -3.09
C ILE A 114 -10.85 -13.50 -2.40
N SER A 115 -10.99 -14.59 -3.16
CA SER A 115 -10.94 -15.96 -2.64
C SER A 115 -9.53 -16.49 -2.38
N THR A 116 -8.51 -15.77 -2.86
CA THR A 116 -7.10 -16.16 -2.71
C THR A 116 -6.65 -15.97 -1.26
N LYS A 117 -5.83 -16.90 -0.79
CA LYS A 117 -5.25 -16.91 0.56
C LYS A 117 -3.73 -16.93 0.50
N VAL A 118 -3.11 -16.32 1.49
CA VAL A 118 -1.66 -16.46 1.71
C VAL A 118 -1.39 -17.89 2.19
N LYS A 119 -0.42 -18.54 1.55
CA LYS A 119 0.02 -19.90 1.88
C LYS A 119 1.39 -19.92 2.52
N ILE A 120 2.29 -19.04 2.09
CA ILE A 120 3.65 -19.00 2.60
C ILE A 120 4.07 -17.55 2.78
N VAL A 121 4.72 -17.25 3.91
CA VAL A 121 5.41 -15.98 4.15
C VAL A 121 6.84 -16.32 4.55
N ALA A 122 7.81 -15.88 3.75
CA ALA A 122 9.23 -15.96 4.06
C ALA A 122 9.82 -14.56 4.05
N GLY A 123 10.53 -14.18 5.11
CA GLY A 123 11.17 -12.87 5.21
C GLY A 123 10.67 -12.00 6.37
N GLY A 124 10.87 -10.69 6.24
CA GLY A 124 10.49 -9.71 7.28
C GLY A 124 11.37 -9.78 8.54
N GLY A 125 12.64 -10.16 8.38
CA GLY A 125 13.59 -10.31 9.49
C GLY A 125 13.36 -11.55 10.37
N ARG A 126 12.41 -12.42 10.00
CA ARG A 126 12.20 -13.73 10.64
C ARG A 126 13.07 -14.78 9.96
N GLY A 127 13.71 -15.63 10.78
CA GLY A 127 14.50 -16.78 10.29
C GLY A 127 13.65 -17.96 9.82
N ASP A 128 12.38 -17.99 10.22
CA ASP A 128 11.47 -19.09 9.95
C ASP A 128 10.50 -18.74 8.82
N ILE A 129 10.11 -19.77 8.06
CA ILE A 129 9.10 -19.68 7.01
C ILE A 129 7.74 -20.00 7.63
N LEU A 130 6.77 -19.09 7.51
CA LEU A 130 5.39 -19.34 7.93
C LEU A 130 4.63 -20.05 6.82
N ILE A 131 3.99 -21.17 7.15
CA ILE A 131 3.19 -21.99 6.24
C ILE A 131 1.75 -21.99 6.75
N ASP A 132 0.79 -21.77 5.83
CA ASP A 132 -0.65 -21.66 6.08
C ASP A 132 -0.97 -20.75 7.29
N PRO A 133 -0.57 -19.46 7.25
CA PRO A 133 -0.88 -18.54 8.32
C PRO A 133 -2.40 -18.36 8.46
N GLU A 134 -2.87 -18.27 9.71
CA GLU A 134 -4.24 -17.89 10.01
C GLU A 134 -4.49 -16.45 9.54
N GLN A 135 -5.58 -16.24 8.80
CA GLN A 135 -5.97 -14.94 8.27
C GLN A 135 -7.32 -14.58 8.88
N ASP A 136 -7.36 -13.51 9.68
CA ASP A 136 -8.56 -12.95 10.30
C ASP A 136 -9.52 -12.29 9.29
#